data_AF-A0A536B8T5-F1
#
_entry.id   AF-A0A536B8T5-F1
#
_cell.length_a   1.000
_cell.length_b   1.000
_cell.length_c   1.000
_cell.angle_alpha   90.00
_cell.angle_beta   90.00
_cell.angle_gamma   90.00
#
_symmetry.space_group_name_H-M   'P 1'
#
loop_
_entity.id
_entity.type
_entity.pdbx_description
1 polymer ?
#
loop_
_entity_poly.entity_id
_entity_poly.type
_entity_poly.pdbx_seq_one_letter_code
_entity_poly.pdbx_strand_id
1 'polypeptide(L)'
;MSTVAIPPTDRLVASALLPDGFTVPASRFTHPSTRMRQLLDTEPFLFGPGVYDPMGAELVMYYGFKAVYFSGYSFAIGHLGTTDMDLYSSVEIADAARRTVSALRKFQLTMAVGDPEKGVAPRHLEIPPVIVDMDGGYGNIFNVQRTTELYVTAGVAAAHIEDQVLPKRCGHIGGKALIPRGRERSG
;
A
#
# COMPACT_ATOMS: atom_id res chain seq x y z
N MET A 1 -0.12 6.08 -25.84
CA MET A 1 0.78 5.67 -24.74
C MET A 1 1.27 4.27 -25.04
N SER A 2 2.58 4.07 -25.15
CA SER A 2 3.15 2.75 -25.47
C SER A 2 2.81 1.78 -24.34
N THR A 3 2.06 0.73 -24.63
CA THR A 3 1.84 -0.42 -23.75
C THR A 3 3.22 -1.04 -23.46
N VAL A 4 3.78 -0.74 -22.29
CA VAL A 4 4.96 -1.46 -21.80
C VAL A 4 4.51 -2.89 -21.58
N ALA A 5 5.00 -3.80 -22.42
CA ALA A 5 4.73 -5.22 -22.30
C ALA A 5 5.04 -5.70 -20.88
N ILE A 6 4.12 -6.48 -20.31
CA ILE A 6 4.26 -7.08 -18.98
C ILE A 6 5.50 -7.98 -19.03
N PRO A 7 6.57 -7.70 -18.28
CA PRO A 7 7.57 -8.72 -18.05
C PRO A 7 6.86 -9.84 -17.31
N PRO A 8 6.91 -11.09 -17.81
CA PRO A 8 6.15 -12.15 -17.21
C PRO A 8 6.65 -12.33 -15.76
N THR A 9 5.70 -12.52 -14.86
CA THR A 9 5.89 -12.51 -13.40
C THR A 9 6.78 -13.65 -12.90
N ASP A 10 7.05 -14.60 -13.78
CA ASP A 10 7.93 -15.76 -13.65
C ASP A 10 9.42 -15.45 -13.89
N ARG A 11 9.76 -14.25 -14.40
CA ARG A 11 11.17 -13.91 -14.62
C ARG A 11 11.88 -13.63 -13.30
N LEU A 12 12.68 -14.60 -12.88
CA LEU A 12 13.59 -14.47 -11.75
C LEU A 12 14.90 -13.79 -12.17
N VAL A 13 15.40 -12.91 -11.31
CA VAL A 13 16.66 -12.18 -11.54
C VAL A 13 17.53 -12.23 -10.28
N ALA A 14 18.84 -12.15 -10.48
CA ALA A 14 19.77 -11.91 -9.37
C ALA A 14 19.47 -10.54 -8.73
N SER A 15 19.77 -10.42 -7.44
CA SER A 15 19.58 -9.19 -6.68
C SER A 15 20.85 -8.92 -5.90
N ALA A 16 21.40 -7.71 -5.98
CA ALA A 16 22.55 -7.28 -5.19
C ALA A 16 22.30 -7.29 -3.67
N LEU A 17 21.06 -7.53 -3.24
CA LEU A 17 20.67 -7.67 -1.84
C LEU A 17 20.75 -9.11 -1.31
N LEU A 18 21.07 -10.08 -2.18
CA LEU A 18 21.22 -11.49 -1.81
C LEU A 18 22.58 -12.00 -2.33
N PRO A 19 23.13 -13.08 -1.72
CA PRO A 19 24.31 -13.75 -2.26
C PRO A 19 24.07 -14.32 -3.66
N ASP A 20 25.15 -14.64 -4.36
CA ASP A 20 25.09 -15.29 -5.67
C ASP A 20 24.31 -16.62 -5.60
N GLY A 21 23.58 -16.92 -6.68
CA GLY A 21 22.73 -18.11 -6.79
C GLY A 21 21.30 -17.92 -6.27
N PHE A 22 21.03 -16.87 -5.48
CA PHE A 22 19.66 -16.52 -5.07
C PHE A 22 18.99 -15.56 -6.05
N THR A 23 17.68 -15.71 -6.22
CA THR A 23 16.91 -14.92 -7.18
C THR A 23 15.59 -14.42 -6.61
N VAL A 24 15.11 -13.30 -7.14
CA VAL A 24 13.83 -12.67 -6.79
C VAL A 24 13.03 -12.40 -8.06
N PRO A 25 11.69 -12.26 -7.98
CA PRO A 25 10.92 -11.78 -9.11
C PRO A 25 11.40 -10.42 -9.60
N ALA A 26 11.57 -10.26 -10.91
CA ALA A 26 12.01 -9.01 -11.54
C ALA A 26 11.10 -7.81 -11.18
N SER A 27 9.83 -8.07 -10.85
CA SER A 27 8.87 -7.04 -10.43
C SER A 27 9.30 -6.28 -9.17
N ARG A 28 10.25 -6.80 -8.36
CA ARG A 28 10.86 -6.08 -7.22
C ARG A 28 11.41 -4.69 -7.59
N PHE A 29 11.93 -4.55 -8.81
CA PHE A 29 12.55 -3.33 -9.31
C PHE A 29 11.58 -2.45 -10.11
N THR A 30 10.33 -2.88 -10.27
CA THR A 30 9.29 -2.07 -10.89
C THR A 30 8.77 -1.05 -9.89
N HIS A 31 8.60 0.20 -10.32
CA HIS A 31 8.00 1.23 -9.48
C HIS A 31 6.58 0.82 -9.06
N PRO A 32 6.20 0.95 -7.77
CA PRO A 32 4.93 0.43 -7.25
C PRO A 32 3.70 0.99 -7.99
N SER A 33 3.68 2.28 -8.32
CA SER A 33 2.59 2.88 -9.09
C SER A 33 2.50 2.36 -10.53
N THR A 34 3.62 1.98 -11.14
CA THR A 34 3.64 1.35 -12.48
C THR A 34 3.10 -0.06 -12.39
N ARG A 35 3.50 -0.84 -11.37
CA ARG A 35 2.95 -2.17 -11.14
C ARG A 35 1.45 -2.13 -10.88
N MET A 36 0.98 -1.16 -10.09
CA MET A 36 -0.46 -0.98 -9.83
C MET A 36 -1.25 -0.70 -11.12
N ARG A 37 -0.78 0.23 -11.97
CA ARG A 37 -1.42 0.51 -13.27
C ARG A 37 -1.48 -0.72 -14.16
N GLN A 38 -0.36 -1.45 -14.27
CA GLN A 38 -0.32 -2.70 -15.03
C GLN A 38 -1.37 -3.69 -14.54
N LEU A 39 -1.45 -3.90 -13.22
CA LEU A 39 -2.42 -4.81 -12.63
C LEU A 39 -3.87 -4.36 -12.86
N LEU A 40 -4.16 -3.06 -12.80
CA LEU A 40 -5.48 -2.51 -13.12
C LEU A 40 -5.87 -2.69 -14.60
N ASP A 41 -4.90 -2.64 -15.50
CA ASP A 41 -5.12 -2.81 -16.94
C ASP A 41 -5.34 -4.29 -17.32
N THR A 42 -4.76 -5.22 -16.57
CA THR A 42 -4.66 -6.63 -16.97
C THR A 42 -5.58 -7.55 -16.19
N GLU A 43 -5.92 -7.21 -14.96
CA GLU A 43 -6.79 -8.01 -14.12
C GLU A 43 -8.25 -7.56 -14.25
N PRO A 44 -9.22 -8.50 -14.23
CA PRO A 44 -10.64 -8.12 -14.23
C PRO A 44 -11.03 -7.31 -12.98
N PHE A 45 -10.33 -7.54 -11.86
CA PHE A 45 -10.41 -6.76 -10.64
C PHE A 45 -9.15 -7.00 -9.78
N LEU A 46 -8.86 -6.06 -8.88
CA LEU A 46 -7.84 -6.23 -7.85
C LEU A 46 -8.49 -6.28 -6.47
N PHE A 47 -8.44 -7.46 -5.85
CA PHE A 47 -8.82 -7.61 -4.46
C PHE A 47 -7.62 -7.28 -3.56
N GLY A 48 -7.74 -6.22 -2.77
CA GLY A 48 -6.77 -5.81 -1.76
C GLY A 48 -7.31 -6.06 -0.35
N PRO A 49 -6.86 -7.10 0.36
CA PRO A 49 -7.27 -7.31 1.75
C PRO A 49 -6.89 -6.11 2.62
N GLY A 50 -7.84 -5.70 3.47
CA GLY A 50 -7.67 -4.58 4.40
C GLY A 50 -6.79 -4.95 5.59
N VAL A 51 -5.65 -4.28 5.72
CA VAL A 51 -4.67 -4.46 6.82
C VAL A 51 -4.27 -3.10 7.39
N TYR A 52 -3.64 -3.10 8.55
CA TYR A 52 -3.13 -1.88 9.21
C TYR A 52 -1.71 -2.03 9.76
N ASP A 53 -1.14 -3.23 9.67
CA ASP A 53 0.18 -3.55 10.20
C ASP A 53 1.02 -4.34 9.18
N PRO A 54 2.35 -4.41 9.37
CA PRO A 54 3.24 -5.14 8.49
C PRO A 54 2.98 -6.64 8.40
N MET A 55 2.64 -7.30 9.50
CA MET A 55 2.45 -8.75 9.55
C MET A 55 1.24 -9.18 8.73
N GLY A 56 0.14 -8.43 8.83
CA GLY A 56 -1.04 -8.62 7.99
C GLY A 56 -0.69 -8.49 6.51
N ALA A 57 0.11 -7.50 6.14
CA ALA A 57 0.54 -7.33 4.75
C ALA A 57 1.45 -8.48 4.26
N GLU A 58 2.36 -8.97 5.10
CA GLU A 58 3.19 -10.14 4.79
C GLU A 58 2.34 -11.39 4.56
N LEU A 59 1.27 -11.60 5.33
CA LEU A 59 0.31 -12.68 5.09
C LEU A 59 -0.42 -12.49 3.75
N VAL A 60 -0.85 -11.27 3.42
CA VAL A 60 -1.47 -10.96 2.12
C VAL A 60 -0.52 -11.33 0.96
N MET A 61 0.75 -10.95 1.06
CA MET A 61 1.79 -11.32 0.10
C MET A 61 2.04 -12.83 0.07
N TYR A 62 2.10 -13.48 1.24
CA TYR A 62 2.32 -14.92 1.37
C TYR A 62 1.19 -15.73 0.72
N TYR A 63 -0.05 -15.26 0.74
CA TYR A 63 -1.16 -15.95 0.07
C TYR A 63 -1.35 -15.53 -1.39
N GLY A 64 -0.46 -14.70 -1.95
CA GLY A 64 -0.41 -14.39 -3.38
C GLY A 64 -1.45 -13.36 -3.84
N PHE A 65 -2.01 -12.57 -2.92
CA PHE A 65 -2.84 -11.44 -3.31
C PHE A 65 -2.02 -10.38 -4.06
N LYS A 66 -2.62 -9.79 -5.09
CA LYS A 66 -1.93 -8.88 -6.01
C LYS A 66 -1.87 -7.44 -5.52
N ALA A 67 -2.56 -7.10 -4.43
CA ALA A 67 -2.61 -5.77 -3.85
C ALA A 67 -2.81 -5.85 -2.34
N VAL A 68 -2.38 -4.81 -1.62
CA VAL A 68 -2.64 -4.60 -0.19
C VAL A 68 -3.44 -3.31 -0.03
N TYR A 69 -4.54 -3.36 0.73
CA TYR A 69 -5.26 -2.16 1.14
C TYR A 69 -4.88 -1.81 2.57
N PHE A 70 -4.23 -0.68 2.77
CA PHE A 70 -3.92 -0.13 4.09
C PHE A 70 -5.09 0.74 4.55
N SER A 71 -5.79 0.25 5.58
CA SER A 71 -7.07 0.78 6.04
C SER A 71 -6.90 1.76 7.20
N GLY A 72 -7.40 2.99 7.05
CA GLY A 72 -7.44 3.99 8.13
C GLY A 72 -8.33 3.55 9.29
N TYR A 73 -9.51 2.98 8.97
CA TYR A 73 -10.41 2.39 9.96
C TYR A 73 -9.75 1.29 10.79
N SER A 74 -9.07 0.35 10.13
CA SER A 74 -8.42 -0.76 10.82
C SER A 74 -7.23 -0.28 11.64
N PHE A 75 -6.54 0.79 11.18
CA PHE A 75 -5.49 1.44 11.95
C PHE A 75 -6.03 2.11 13.21
N ALA A 76 -7.14 2.86 13.12
CA ALA A 76 -7.79 3.47 14.28
C ALA A 76 -8.08 2.44 15.38
N ILE A 77 -8.70 1.31 15.01
CA ILE A 77 -9.10 0.29 15.97
C ILE A 77 -7.90 -0.54 16.42
N GLY A 78 -7.14 -1.08 15.47
CA GLY A 78 -6.11 -2.08 15.73
C GLY A 78 -4.80 -1.51 16.26
N HIS A 79 -4.46 -0.27 15.89
CA HIS A 79 -3.23 0.38 16.35
C HIS A 79 -3.48 1.31 17.55
N LEU A 80 -4.54 2.12 17.50
CA LEU A 80 -4.81 3.15 18.50
C LEU A 80 -5.88 2.76 19.53
N GLY A 81 -6.62 1.66 19.31
CA GLY A 81 -7.71 1.26 20.20
C GLY A 81 -8.87 2.24 20.21
N THR A 82 -9.08 2.98 19.11
CA THR A 82 -10.07 4.06 19.03
C THR A 82 -10.96 3.94 17.78
N THR A 83 -11.83 4.92 17.59
CA THR A 83 -12.76 5.00 16.48
C THR A 83 -12.20 5.76 15.28
N ASP A 84 -12.74 5.44 14.11
CA ASP A 84 -12.40 6.02 12.83
C ASP A 84 -13.10 7.38 12.62
N MET A 85 -12.55 8.41 13.29
CA MET A 85 -13.09 9.78 13.32
C MET A 85 -11.98 10.85 13.23
N ASP A 86 -10.98 10.64 12.37
CA ASP A 86 -9.91 11.62 12.10
C ASP A 86 -9.06 11.96 13.34
N LEU A 87 -8.80 10.95 14.19
CA LEU A 87 -8.08 11.14 15.46
C LEU A 87 -6.55 10.99 15.32
N TYR A 88 -6.08 10.36 14.26
CA TYR A 88 -4.66 10.18 13.95
C TYR A 88 -4.19 11.19 12.92
N SER A 89 -2.90 11.48 12.94
CA SER A 89 -2.29 12.40 12.00
C SER A 89 -1.86 11.72 10.69
N SER A 90 -1.73 12.52 9.63
CA SER A 90 -1.16 12.06 8.35
C SER A 90 0.23 11.43 8.50
N VAL A 91 1.03 11.91 9.45
CA VAL A 91 2.39 11.40 9.69
C VAL A 91 2.35 9.98 10.26
N GLU A 92 1.39 9.68 11.13
CA GLU A 92 1.23 8.33 11.72
C GLU A 92 0.87 7.30 10.66
N ILE A 93 -0.11 7.61 9.79
CA ILE A 93 -0.48 6.73 8.68
C ILE A 93 0.66 6.58 7.68
N ALA A 94 1.34 7.68 7.35
CA ALA A 94 2.47 7.62 6.42
C ALA A 94 3.60 6.76 6.97
N ASP A 95 3.90 6.86 8.27
CA ASP A 95 4.93 6.04 8.87
C ASP A 95 4.52 4.57 8.97
N ALA A 96 3.25 4.28 9.28
CA ALA A 96 2.72 2.92 9.27
C ALA A 96 2.77 2.30 7.86
N ALA A 97 2.36 3.04 6.83
CA ALA A 97 2.46 2.62 5.44
C ALA A 97 3.92 2.37 5.02
N ARG A 98 4.85 3.25 5.42
CA ARG A 98 6.29 3.08 5.19
C ARG A 98 6.82 1.80 5.83
N ARG A 99 6.42 1.50 7.08
CA ARG A 99 6.79 0.25 7.76
C ARG A 99 6.25 -0.97 7.00
N THR A 100 5.01 -0.92 6.53
CA THR A 100 4.39 -1.96 5.72
C THR A 100 5.13 -2.20 4.40
N VAL A 101 5.42 -1.16 3.63
CA VAL A 101 6.19 -1.28 2.38
C VAL A 101 7.60 -1.83 2.64
N SER A 102 8.26 -1.34 3.71
CA SER A 102 9.58 -1.83 4.11
C SER A 102 9.57 -3.31 4.48
N ALA A 103 8.55 -3.76 5.21
CA ALA A 103 8.40 -5.15 5.63
C ALA A 103 8.19 -6.07 4.43
N LEU A 104 7.24 -5.76 3.53
CA LEU A 104 7.02 -6.53 2.29
C LEU A 104 8.31 -6.68 1.47
N ARG A 105 9.11 -5.60 1.35
CA ARG A 105 10.38 -5.62 0.63
C ARG A 105 11.44 -6.51 1.29
N LYS A 106 11.47 -6.60 2.62
CA LYS A 106 12.39 -7.47 3.38
C LYS A 106 11.91 -8.91 3.37
N PHE A 107 10.62 -9.12 3.62
CA PHE A 107 9.97 -10.42 3.62
C PHE A 107 10.15 -11.15 2.28
N GLN A 108 10.04 -10.43 1.15
CA GLN A 108 10.36 -11.00 -0.17
C GLN A 108 11.77 -11.64 -0.22
N LEU A 109 12.77 -10.95 0.34
CA LEU A 109 14.15 -11.43 0.34
C LEU A 109 14.30 -12.66 1.24
N THR A 110 13.73 -12.62 2.45
CA THR A 110 13.73 -13.75 3.37
C THR A 110 13.10 -14.99 2.72
N MET A 111 11.96 -14.83 2.07
CA MET A 111 11.29 -15.94 1.38
C MET A 111 12.08 -16.44 0.17
N ALA A 112 12.78 -15.56 -0.55
CA ALA A 112 13.64 -15.93 -1.68
C ALA A 112 14.92 -16.69 -1.26
N VAL A 113 15.33 -16.62 0.01
CA VAL A 113 16.44 -17.42 0.54
C VAL A 113 15.97 -18.82 0.97
N GLY A 114 14.76 -18.94 1.52
CA GLY A 114 14.32 -20.18 2.15
C GLY A 114 15.13 -20.50 3.42
N ASP A 115 15.23 -21.77 3.75
CA ASP A 115 16.08 -22.28 4.86
C ASP A 115 16.72 -23.61 4.42
N PRO A 116 17.88 -23.58 3.75
CA PRO A 116 18.55 -24.79 3.25
C PRO A 116 18.92 -25.77 4.35
N GLU A 117 19.25 -25.28 5.54
CA GLU A 117 19.61 -26.11 6.71
C GLU A 117 18.41 -26.93 7.19
N LYS A 118 17.20 -26.37 7.08
CA LYS A 118 15.94 -27.06 7.42
C LYS A 118 15.22 -27.66 6.21
N GLY A 119 15.83 -27.64 5.03
CA GLY A 119 15.22 -28.17 3.80
C GLY A 119 14.01 -27.36 3.30
N VAL A 120 13.87 -26.10 3.69
CA VAL A 120 12.80 -25.21 3.22
C VAL A 120 13.24 -24.55 1.92
N ALA A 121 12.55 -24.87 0.83
CA ALA A 121 12.84 -24.29 -0.48
C ALA A 121 12.53 -22.76 -0.53
N PRO A 122 13.24 -21.99 -1.37
CA PRO A 122 12.88 -20.61 -1.69
C PRO A 122 11.44 -20.47 -2.18
N ARG A 123 10.83 -19.34 -1.84
CA ARG A 123 9.55 -18.90 -2.38
C ARG A 123 9.69 -17.51 -3.00
N HIS A 124 9.50 -17.45 -4.31
CA HIS A 124 9.64 -16.22 -5.08
C HIS A 124 8.33 -15.43 -5.10
N LEU A 125 8.08 -14.70 -4.03
CA LEU A 125 6.87 -13.89 -3.87
C LEU A 125 6.99 -12.56 -4.62
N GLU A 126 5.92 -12.09 -5.25
CA GLU A 126 5.84 -10.71 -5.75
C GLU A 126 5.45 -9.73 -4.65
N ILE A 127 6.02 -8.53 -4.64
CA ILE A 127 5.61 -7.49 -3.69
C ILE A 127 4.29 -6.87 -4.20
N PRO A 128 3.17 -7.02 -3.46
CA PRO A 128 1.93 -6.37 -3.84
C PRO A 128 2.04 -4.86 -3.68
N PRO A 129 1.53 -4.04 -4.63
CA PRO A 129 1.41 -2.61 -4.43
C PRO A 129 0.51 -2.30 -3.22
N VAL A 130 0.92 -1.33 -2.41
CA VAL A 130 0.15 -0.87 -1.24
C VAL A 130 -0.68 0.33 -1.63
N ILE A 131 -1.99 0.26 -1.40
CA ILE A 131 -2.95 1.35 -1.54
C ILE A 131 -3.28 1.85 -0.14
N VAL A 132 -3.23 3.17 0.09
CA VAL A 132 -3.45 3.76 1.42
C VAL A 132 -4.70 4.62 1.46
N ASP A 133 -5.44 4.52 2.56
CA ASP A 133 -6.52 5.42 2.92
C ASP A 133 -5.98 6.79 3.40
N MET A 134 -6.32 7.85 2.67
CA MET A 134 -5.90 9.23 2.98
C MET A 134 -7.00 10.01 3.72
N ASP A 135 -8.12 9.39 4.06
CA ASP A 135 -9.27 10.06 4.66
C ASP A 135 -9.67 11.32 3.85
N GLY A 136 -10.10 12.39 4.52
CA GLY A 136 -10.35 13.70 3.91
C GLY A 136 -9.09 14.54 3.67
N GLY A 137 -7.89 13.95 3.76
CA GLY A 137 -6.63 14.67 3.49
C GLY A 137 -6.01 15.40 4.70
N TYR A 138 -6.49 15.13 5.92
CA TYR A 138 -5.88 15.58 7.18
C TYR A 138 -5.74 17.10 7.33
N GLY A 139 -6.65 17.87 6.75
CA GLY A 139 -6.71 19.32 6.87
C GLY A 139 -6.96 20.04 5.55
N ASN A 140 -6.10 21.01 5.22
CA ASN A 140 -6.22 21.82 4.01
C ASN A 140 -5.35 21.28 2.85
N ILE A 141 -5.26 22.02 1.75
CA ILE A 141 -4.49 21.60 0.56
C ILE A 141 -3.00 21.35 0.84
N PHE A 142 -2.39 22.07 1.79
CA PHE A 142 -1.00 21.85 2.17
C PHE A 142 -0.84 20.56 2.97
N ASN A 143 -1.84 20.17 3.77
CA ASN A 143 -1.88 18.87 4.43
C ASN A 143 -1.98 17.73 3.40
N VAL A 144 -2.84 17.89 2.38
CA VAL A 144 -2.97 16.93 1.27
C VAL A 144 -1.65 16.80 0.52
N GLN A 145 -1.03 17.93 0.14
CA GLN A 145 0.26 17.93 -0.55
C GLN A 145 1.33 17.21 0.28
N ARG A 146 1.53 17.61 1.54
CA ARG A 146 2.51 16.99 2.44
C ARG A 146 2.28 15.49 2.60
N THR A 147 1.03 15.09 2.79
CA THR A 147 0.68 13.67 2.97
C THR A 147 0.96 12.87 1.69
N THR A 148 0.68 13.45 0.52
CA THR A 148 1.01 12.85 -0.77
C THR A 148 2.51 12.62 -0.92
N GLU A 149 3.33 13.64 -0.59
CA GLU A 149 4.80 13.53 -0.62
C GLU A 149 5.32 12.44 0.33
N LEU A 150 4.73 12.36 1.54
CA LEU A 150 5.06 11.31 2.51
C LEU A 150 4.74 9.91 1.97
N TYR A 151 3.57 9.71 1.36
CA TYR A 151 3.17 8.42 0.80
C TYR A 151 4.04 8.02 -0.39
N VAL A 152 4.31 8.95 -1.31
CA VAL A 152 5.21 8.70 -2.46
C VAL A 152 6.59 8.28 -1.97
N THR A 153 7.15 9.00 -0.99
CA THR A 153 8.47 8.70 -0.42
C THR A 153 8.48 7.37 0.33
N ALA A 154 7.36 6.98 0.95
CA ALA A 154 7.19 5.69 1.60
C ALA A 154 7.13 4.50 0.62
N GLY A 155 6.97 4.74 -0.69
CA GLY A 155 6.82 3.70 -1.70
C GLY A 155 5.38 3.17 -1.82
N VAL A 156 4.40 3.95 -1.37
CA VAL A 156 2.97 3.67 -1.59
C VAL A 156 2.66 3.74 -3.08
N ALA A 157 1.82 2.83 -3.56
CA ALA A 157 1.51 2.73 -4.99
C ALA A 157 0.39 3.68 -5.42
N ALA A 158 -0.61 3.83 -4.55
CA ALA A 158 -1.78 4.67 -4.74
C ALA A 158 -2.36 5.08 -3.39
N ALA A 159 -3.14 6.14 -3.37
CA ALA A 159 -3.98 6.49 -2.23
C ALA A 159 -5.35 6.92 -2.73
N HIS A 160 -6.36 6.79 -1.89
CA HIS A 160 -7.68 7.38 -2.14
C HIS A 160 -7.98 8.43 -1.08
N ILE A 161 -8.73 9.45 -1.46
CA ILE A 161 -9.13 10.60 -0.63
C ILE A 161 -10.64 10.77 -0.76
N GLU A 162 -11.32 11.11 0.33
CA GLU A 162 -12.76 11.31 0.39
C GLU A 162 -13.18 12.79 0.46
N ASP A 163 -14.41 13.06 0.02
CA ASP A 163 -15.01 14.39 -0.06
C ASP A 163 -15.89 14.72 1.17
N GLN A 164 -15.58 14.15 2.33
CA GLN A 164 -16.28 14.45 3.58
C GLN A 164 -15.86 15.81 4.16
N VAL A 165 -16.80 16.52 4.79
CA VAL A 165 -16.49 17.68 5.63
C VAL A 165 -15.76 17.18 6.89
N LEU A 166 -14.64 17.83 7.23
CA LEU A 166 -13.89 17.50 8.44
C LEU A 166 -14.60 18.05 9.70
N PRO A 167 -14.59 17.31 10.84
CA PRO A 167 -14.01 15.98 11.02
C PRO A 167 -14.84 14.91 10.29
N LYS A 168 -14.15 14.04 9.55
CA LYS A 168 -14.82 12.98 8.79
C LYS A 168 -15.38 11.89 9.71
N ARG A 169 -16.29 11.08 9.17
CA ARG A 169 -16.85 9.91 9.86
C ARG A 169 -16.59 8.64 9.07
N CYS A 170 -16.46 7.52 9.78
CA CYS A 170 -16.43 6.20 9.15
C CYS A 170 -17.60 6.01 8.17
N GLY A 171 -17.31 5.41 7.00
CA GLY A 171 -18.30 5.13 5.95
C GLY A 171 -19.51 4.32 6.41
N HIS A 172 -19.37 3.54 7.49
CA HIS A 172 -20.42 2.68 8.07
C HIS A 172 -21.28 3.38 9.14
N ILE A 173 -20.98 4.62 9.51
CA ILE A 173 -21.71 5.38 10.53
C ILE A 173 -22.53 6.50 9.87
N GLY A 174 -23.75 6.74 10.39
CA GLY A 174 -24.61 7.84 9.93
C GLY A 174 -24.08 9.24 10.26
N GLY A 175 -24.63 10.27 9.60
CA GLY A 175 -24.27 11.67 9.86
C GLY A 175 -23.08 12.21 9.08
N LYS A 176 -22.74 11.60 7.94
CA LYS A 176 -21.71 12.09 7.01
C LYS A 176 -22.19 13.36 6.30
N ALA A 177 -21.27 14.32 6.11
CA ALA A 177 -21.51 15.54 5.35
C ALA A 177 -20.47 15.64 4.22
N LEU A 178 -20.87 16.13 3.05
CA LEU A 178 -20.00 16.24 1.88
C LEU A 178 -19.59 17.69 1.63
N ILE A 179 -18.38 17.90 1.12
CA ILE A 179 -18.00 19.19 0.56
C ILE A 179 -18.76 19.43 -0.76
N PRO A 180 -19.14 20.69 -1.09
CA PRO A 180 -19.82 20.99 -2.34
C PRO A 180 -18.97 20.64 -3.58
N ARG A 181 -19.63 20.12 -4.63
CA ARG A 181 -19.01 19.93 -5.94
C ARG A 181 -18.76 21.29 -6.59
N GLY A 182 -17.48 21.68 -6.71
CA GLY A 182 -17.08 22.93 -7.36
C GLY A 182 -16.85 24.10 -6.40
N ARG A 183 -15.93 23.96 -5.44
CA ARG A 183 -15.50 25.08 -4.60
C ARG A 183 -14.84 26.17 -5.46
N GLU A 184 -15.64 27.09 -5.99
CA GLU A 184 -15.18 28.43 -6.32
C GLU A 184 -14.63 29.04 -5.03
N ARG A 185 -13.45 29.63 -5.13
CA ARG A 185 -12.86 30.45 -4.09
C ARG A 185 -13.80 31.61 -3.81
N SER A 186 -14.61 31.52 -2.78
CA SER A 186 -15.32 32.68 -2.24
C SER A 186 -14.50 33.24 -1.07
N GLY A 187 -13.84 34.37 -1.31
CA GLY A 187 -13.43 35.37 -0.32
C GLY A 187 -12.24 35.02 0.55
#